data_AF-A0AAJ1Q768-F1
#
_entry.id   AF-A0AAJ1Q768-F1
#
_cell.length_a   1.000
_cell.length_b   1.000
_cell.length_c   1.000
_cell.angle_alpha   90.00
_cell.angle_beta   90.00
_cell.angle_gamma   90.00
#
_symmetry.space_group_name_H-M   'P 1'
#
loop_
_entity.id
_entity.type
_entity.pdbx_description
1 polymer ?
#
loop_
_entity_poly.entity_id
_entity_poly.type
_entity_poly.pdbx_seq_one_letter_code
_entity_poly.pdbx_strand_id
1 'polypeptide(L)'
;MQSKHHWLKHTLLFTSMWVLAACSQEAKSDQSSKSPKDSTELTSSIETSKDTQAQSLETTTTSQSDFPRIEEAVETTQSPIKPLDKDTPLKDGRYQALSPENEQGNQLYHVIVVKDGKVQSSDFDYFNQKHNKISKSEEYNLQMKQATGVDLEEVIEALDSDFLANPYQEVDAIAGASQTVMDYKGSAQVLMAAASRGDQSVQKVSISSQK
;
A
#
# COMPACT_ATOMS: atom_id res chain seq x y z
N MET A 1 53.45 13.63 6.39
CA MET A 1 52.94 14.72 7.26
C MET A 1 51.47 14.48 7.50
N GLN A 2 51.10 14.09 8.73
CA GLN A 2 49.71 13.97 9.14
C GLN A 2 49.23 15.34 9.64
N SER A 3 48.05 15.79 9.21
CA SER A 3 47.32 16.85 9.91
C SER A 3 45.93 16.34 10.25
N LYS A 4 45.72 16.18 11.56
CA LYS A 4 44.45 15.87 12.19
C LYS A 4 43.83 17.20 12.59
N HIS A 5 42.64 17.52 12.07
CA HIS A 5 41.82 18.57 12.66
C HIS A 5 40.67 17.94 13.44
N HIS A 6 40.86 17.92 14.76
CA HIS A 6 39.80 17.80 15.76
C HIS A 6 38.87 19.02 15.63
N TRP A 7 37.56 18.78 15.62
CA TRP A 7 36.59 19.80 15.98
C TRP A 7 35.72 19.33 17.14
N LEU A 8 35.28 20.32 17.90
CA LEU A 8 35.06 20.31 19.33
C LEU A 8 33.73 19.70 19.75
N LYS A 9 33.76 19.16 20.97
CA LYS A 9 32.65 18.64 21.76
C LYS A 9 31.65 19.76 22.07
N HIS A 10 30.36 19.51 21.92
CA HIS A 10 29.34 20.15 22.76
C HIS A 10 28.39 19.10 23.33
N THR A 11 28.70 18.74 24.57
CA THR A 11 27.81 18.14 25.55
C THR A 11 26.71 19.14 25.89
N LEU A 12 25.45 18.77 25.67
CA LEU A 12 24.32 19.36 26.39
C LEU A 12 23.61 18.25 27.14
N LEU A 13 23.93 18.18 28.43
CA LEU A 13 23.17 17.49 29.46
C LEU A 13 21.91 18.33 29.72
N PHE A 14 20.73 17.81 29.36
CA PHE A 14 19.49 18.25 30.00
C PHE A 14 19.09 17.19 31.02
N THR A 15 19.35 17.56 32.27
CA THR A 15 19.03 16.84 33.48
C THR A 15 17.54 16.98 33.82
N SER A 16 16.94 15.84 34.16
CA SER A 16 16.07 15.62 35.32
C SER A 16 14.67 16.25 35.42
N MET A 17 13.76 15.36 35.83
CA MET A 17 12.75 15.50 36.89
C MET A 17 11.28 15.80 36.52
N TRP A 18 10.51 14.70 36.51
CA TRP A 18 9.41 14.37 37.44
C TRP A 18 8.24 15.34 37.58
N VAL A 19 7.05 14.91 37.12
CA VAL A 19 5.81 15.02 37.91
C VAL A 19 4.96 13.76 37.72
N LEU A 20 4.76 13.04 38.82
CA LEU A 20 3.66 12.09 39.02
C LEU A 20 2.33 12.85 39.08
N ALA A 21 1.35 12.42 38.28
CA ALA A 21 -0.05 12.64 38.58
C ALA A 21 -0.69 11.29 38.93
N ALA A 22 -1.13 11.21 40.19
CA ALA A 22 -1.84 10.10 40.79
C ALA A 22 -3.36 10.18 40.50
N CYS A 23 -4.05 9.08 40.86
CA CYS A 23 -5.51 8.95 41.04
C CYS A 23 -6.35 8.80 39.76
N SER A 24 -7.37 7.95 39.68
CA SER A 24 -7.93 6.91 40.55
C SER A 24 -9.08 6.22 39.79
N GLN A 25 -9.43 5.01 40.24
CA GLN A 25 -10.74 4.33 40.15
C GLN A 25 -11.08 3.45 38.93
N GLU A 26 -10.79 2.16 39.15
CA GLU A 26 -11.72 1.04 38.95
C GLU A 26 -13.16 1.35 39.38
N ALA A 27 -14.12 0.92 38.56
CA ALA A 27 -15.40 0.40 39.03
C ALA A 27 -15.78 -0.84 38.19
N LYS A 28 -15.98 -1.96 38.88
CA LYS A 28 -16.58 -3.21 38.38
C LYS A 28 -18.09 -3.21 38.70
N SER A 29 -18.79 -4.15 38.06
CA SER A 29 -20.18 -4.59 38.28
C SER A 29 -21.24 -3.71 37.59
N ASP A 30 -22.31 -4.23 36.98
CA ASP A 30 -22.99 -5.50 37.23
C ASP A 30 -23.83 -6.00 36.03
N GLN A 31 -24.26 -7.23 36.22
CA GLN A 31 -24.96 -8.18 35.36
C GLN A 31 -26.45 -7.85 35.05
N SER A 32 -26.91 -8.43 33.94
CA SER A 32 -28.17 -9.20 33.81
C SER A 32 -29.53 -8.51 33.51
N SER A 33 -30.02 -8.90 32.33
CA SER A 33 -31.40 -9.36 32.02
C SER A 33 -32.56 -8.37 32.00
N LYS A 34 -33.27 -8.33 30.86
CA LYS A 34 -34.61 -8.95 30.65
C LYS A 34 -35.47 -8.11 29.67
N SER A 35 -35.67 -8.62 28.45
CA SER A 35 -36.83 -8.28 27.60
C SER A 35 -38.12 -8.73 28.32
N PRO A 36 -39.31 -8.14 28.05
CA PRO A 36 -40.07 -8.55 26.85
C PRO A 36 -41.01 -7.49 26.21
N LYS A 37 -41.20 -7.66 24.90
CA LYS A 37 -42.45 -7.59 24.09
C LYS A 37 -43.48 -6.48 24.40
N ASP A 38 -43.81 -5.68 23.39
CA ASP A 38 -45.16 -5.77 22.81
C ASP A 38 -45.21 -5.24 21.36
N SER A 39 -46.11 -5.87 20.62
CA SER A 39 -46.67 -5.63 19.29
C SER A 39 -47.04 -4.16 19.08
N THR A 40 -47.12 -3.60 17.88
CA THR A 40 -48.27 -3.77 16.99
C THR A 40 -47.98 -3.11 15.64
N GLU A 41 -48.63 -3.70 14.64
CA GLU A 41 -48.68 -3.53 13.20
C GLU A 41 -49.23 -2.17 12.68
N LEU A 42 -49.09 -2.00 11.36
CA LEU A 42 -49.89 -1.17 10.41
C LEU A 42 -49.31 0.15 9.86
N THR A 43 -48.74 -0.01 8.66
CA THR A 43 -49.10 0.64 7.39
C THR A 43 -49.37 2.16 7.37
N SER A 44 -48.60 2.88 6.56
CA SER A 44 -49.13 3.79 5.53
C SER A 44 -48.00 4.43 4.73
N SER A 45 -48.04 4.25 3.41
CA SER A 45 -47.19 4.86 2.38
C SER A 45 -47.27 6.39 2.37
N ILE A 46 -46.14 7.07 2.15
CA ILE A 46 -46.08 8.40 1.47
C ILE A 46 -44.80 8.45 0.62
N GLU A 47 -44.99 8.61 -0.69
CA GLU A 47 -43.95 8.95 -1.67
C GLU A 47 -43.54 10.43 -1.60
N THR A 48 -42.34 10.72 -2.11
CA THR A 48 -41.89 11.96 -2.78
C THR A 48 -40.78 12.76 -2.08
N SER A 49 -39.55 12.41 -2.46
CA SER A 49 -38.47 13.25 -3.00
C SER A 49 -38.21 14.67 -2.44
N LYS A 50 -37.03 14.89 -1.85
CA LYS A 50 -35.97 15.77 -2.42
C LYS A 50 -34.67 15.80 -1.59
N ASP A 51 -33.56 15.64 -2.32
CA ASP A 51 -32.20 16.16 -2.15
C ASP A 51 -31.67 16.50 -0.74
N THR A 52 -30.57 15.86 -0.34
CA THR A 52 -29.32 16.56 0.01
C THR A 52 -28.16 15.57 -0.09
N GLN A 53 -27.19 15.91 -0.93
CA GLN A 53 -25.94 15.19 -1.16
C GLN A 53 -25.17 15.01 0.16
N ALA A 54 -25.13 13.77 0.64
CA ALA A 54 -24.06 13.31 1.50
C ALA A 54 -22.93 12.82 0.60
N GLN A 55 -21.81 13.51 0.70
CA GLN A 55 -20.52 13.18 0.12
C GLN A 55 -20.09 11.82 0.69
N SER A 56 -20.42 10.76 -0.04
CA SER A 56 -20.04 9.39 0.27
C SER A 56 -18.56 9.24 -0.05
N LEU A 57 -17.75 9.10 1.00
CA LEU A 57 -16.41 8.53 0.90
C LEU A 57 -16.57 7.14 0.28
N GLU A 58 -16.10 6.96 -0.94
CA GLU A 58 -15.99 5.65 -1.55
C GLU A 58 -14.83 4.90 -0.89
N THR A 59 -15.13 4.14 0.16
CA THR A 59 -14.36 2.94 0.49
C THR A 59 -14.55 1.96 -0.66
N THR A 60 -13.53 1.90 -1.52
CA THR A 60 -13.44 0.95 -2.65
C THR A 60 -13.28 -0.47 -2.11
N THR A 61 -14.40 -1.13 -1.81
CA THR A 61 -14.45 -2.58 -1.68
C THR A 61 -14.37 -3.16 -3.09
N THR A 62 -13.15 -3.44 -3.56
CA THR A 62 -12.93 -4.25 -4.76
C THR A 62 -13.59 -5.60 -4.55
N SER A 63 -14.68 -5.85 -5.29
CA SER A 63 -15.37 -7.13 -5.26
C SER A 63 -14.41 -8.25 -5.68
N GLN A 64 -14.51 -9.38 -4.98
CA GLN A 64 -13.68 -10.58 -5.11
C GLN A 64 -13.63 -11.18 -6.53
N SER A 65 -14.46 -10.71 -7.46
CA SER A 65 -14.51 -11.12 -8.88
C SER A 65 -13.55 -10.35 -9.81
N ASP A 66 -13.04 -9.19 -9.39
CA ASP A 66 -12.25 -8.31 -10.26
C ASP A 66 -10.73 -8.41 -10.03
N PHE A 67 -10.32 -9.17 -9.01
CA PHE A 67 -8.89 -9.40 -8.74
C PHE A 67 -8.32 -10.44 -9.72
N PRO A 68 -7.19 -10.17 -10.38
CA PRO A 68 -6.67 -11.08 -11.41
C PRO A 68 -6.18 -12.39 -10.82
N ARG A 69 -6.37 -13.48 -11.57
CA ARG A 69 -5.94 -14.82 -11.20
C ARG A 69 -4.54 -15.12 -11.74
N ILE A 70 -3.66 -15.69 -10.92
CA ILE A 70 -2.25 -15.90 -11.30
C ILE A 70 -2.05 -16.85 -12.49
N GLU A 71 -2.97 -17.79 -12.71
CA GLU A 71 -2.97 -18.70 -13.86
C GLU A 71 -3.26 -18.01 -15.20
N GLU A 72 -3.79 -16.79 -15.16
CA GLU A 72 -4.03 -15.93 -16.34
C GLU A 72 -2.86 -14.97 -16.58
N ALA A 73 -1.92 -14.87 -15.63
CA ALA A 73 -0.78 -13.97 -15.74
C ALA A 73 0.27 -14.53 -16.69
N VAL A 74 0.75 -13.69 -17.61
CA VAL A 74 1.80 -14.06 -18.57
C VAL A 74 3.16 -14.02 -17.89
N GLU A 75 3.99 -15.04 -18.14
CA GLU A 75 5.37 -15.04 -17.68
C GLU A 75 6.14 -13.87 -18.29
N THR A 76 6.93 -13.18 -17.46
CA THR A 76 7.78 -12.10 -17.96
C THR A 76 8.93 -12.70 -18.77
N THR A 77 8.87 -12.56 -20.10
CA THR A 77 9.83 -13.16 -21.04
C THR A 77 11.19 -12.44 -21.12
N GLN A 78 11.35 -11.33 -20.41
CA GLN A 78 12.59 -10.55 -20.38
C GLN A 78 13.26 -10.74 -19.01
N SER A 79 14.33 -11.53 -18.96
CA SER A 79 15.18 -11.65 -17.77
C SER A 79 16.65 -11.50 -18.16
N PRO A 80 17.41 -10.59 -17.53
CA PRO A 80 16.97 -9.62 -16.52
C PRO A 80 16.14 -8.49 -17.13
N ILE A 81 15.16 -7.98 -16.38
CA ILE A 81 14.40 -6.79 -16.79
C ILE A 81 15.31 -5.57 -16.61
N LYS A 82 15.73 -4.97 -17.72
CA LYS A 82 16.57 -3.77 -17.72
C LYS A 82 15.66 -2.53 -17.53
N PRO A 83 16.10 -1.49 -16.79
CA PRO A 83 15.44 -0.19 -16.79
C PRO A 83 15.23 0.35 -18.21
N LEU A 84 14.05 0.91 -18.45
CA LEU A 84 13.68 1.49 -19.73
C LEU A 84 14.37 2.84 -19.92
N ASP A 85 14.82 3.13 -21.14
CA ASP A 85 15.43 4.42 -21.43
C ASP A 85 14.35 5.52 -21.45
N LYS A 86 14.65 6.71 -20.90
CA LYS A 86 13.70 7.83 -20.73
C LYS A 86 12.99 8.31 -22.00
N ASP A 87 13.57 8.05 -23.16
CA ASP A 87 13.06 8.45 -24.46
C ASP A 87 12.17 7.36 -25.09
N THR A 88 11.93 6.26 -24.37
CA THR A 88 11.07 5.17 -24.84
C THR A 88 9.60 5.59 -24.75
N PRO A 89 8.84 5.57 -25.84
CA PRO A 89 7.43 5.93 -25.81
C PRO A 89 6.60 4.87 -25.07
N LEU A 90 5.65 5.33 -24.25
CA LEU A 90 4.67 4.46 -23.59
C LEU A 90 3.36 4.48 -24.37
N LYS A 91 2.69 3.33 -24.40
CA LYS A 91 1.34 3.21 -24.96
C LYS A 91 0.31 3.45 -23.87
N ASP A 92 -0.74 4.19 -24.20
CA ASP A 92 -1.86 4.41 -23.29
C ASP A 92 -2.55 3.09 -22.95
N GLY A 93 -2.97 2.94 -21.71
CA GLY A 93 -3.57 1.71 -21.23
C GLY A 93 -3.49 1.54 -19.73
N ARG A 94 -4.05 0.42 -19.26
CA ARG A 94 -3.94 -0.05 -17.88
C ARG A 94 -3.04 -1.27 -17.87
N TYR A 95 -1.95 -1.21 -17.12
CA TYR A 95 -0.95 -2.28 -17.04
C TYR A 95 -0.94 -2.83 -15.63
N GLN A 96 -0.83 -4.15 -15.52
CA GLN A 96 -1.06 -4.86 -14.27
C GLN A 96 0.03 -5.91 -14.06
N ALA A 97 0.54 -6.00 -12.84
CA ALA A 97 1.57 -6.94 -12.44
C ALA A 97 1.12 -7.67 -11.17
N LEU A 98 1.21 -9.00 -11.16
CA LEU A 98 0.76 -9.86 -10.07
C LEU A 98 1.83 -10.89 -9.72
N SER A 99 2.06 -11.13 -8.43
CA SER A 99 2.94 -12.22 -7.98
C SER A 99 2.15 -13.48 -7.59
N PRO A 100 2.79 -14.66 -7.59
CA PRO A 100 2.31 -15.79 -6.79
C PRO A 100 2.16 -15.42 -5.31
N GLU A 101 1.38 -16.21 -4.58
CA GLU A 101 1.30 -16.12 -3.12
C GLU A 101 2.66 -16.44 -2.49
N ASN A 102 3.09 -15.64 -1.53
CA ASN A 102 4.20 -15.97 -0.64
C ASN A 102 3.81 -17.00 0.42
N GLU A 103 4.74 -17.38 1.30
CA GLU A 103 4.51 -18.35 2.38
C GLU A 103 3.37 -17.96 3.33
N GLN A 104 3.05 -16.66 3.41
CA GLN A 104 1.97 -16.11 4.24
C GLN A 104 0.64 -16.02 3.47
N GLY A 105 0.60 -16.46 2.21
CA GLY A 105 -0.59 -16.35 1.35
C GLY A 105 -0.84 -14.95 0.80
N ASN A 106 0.16 -14.06 0.85
CA ASN A 106 0.04 -12.69 0.35
C ASN A 106 0.58 -12.59 -1.09
N GLN A 107 -0.06 -11.77 -1.91
CA GLN A 107 0.34 -11.49 -3.29
C GLN A 107 0.69 -10.01 -3.46
N LEU A 108 1.72 -9.70 -4.21
CA LEU A 108 1.94 -8.34 -4.72
C LEU A 108 0.99 -8.11 -5.89
N TYR A 109 0.30 -6.98 -5.89
CA TYR A 109 -0.41 -6.48 -7.05
C TYR A 109 -0.08 -5.01 -7.29
N HIS A 110 0.33 -4.69 -8.51
CA HIS A 110 0.74 -3.35 -8.92
C HIS A 110 0.08 -2.98 -10.24
N VAL A 111 -0.57 -1.82 -10.26
CA VAL A 111 -1.27 -1.28 -11.41
C VAL A 111 -0.73 0.10 -11.76
N ILE A 112 -0.46 0.33 -13.05
CA ILE A 112 -0.22 1.68 -13.56
C ILE A 112 -1.23 2.01 -14.67
N VAL A 113 -1.56 3.30 -14.79
CA VAL A 113 -2.34 3.82 -15.92
C VAL A 113 -1.48 4.79 -16.70
N VAL A 114 -1.34 4.55 -18.00
CA VAL A 114 -0.66 5.45 -18.93
C VAL A 114 -1.70 6.20 -19.75
N LYS A 115 -1.58 7.53 -19.83
CA LYS A 115 -2.34 8.38 -20.76
C LYS A 115 -1.41 9.41 -21.37
N ASP A 116 -1.62 9.71 -22.65
CA ASP A 116 -0.79 10.66 -23.41
C ASP A 116 0.72 10.32 -23.31
N GLY A 117 1.04 9.02 -23.25
CA GLY A 117 2.41 8.52 -23.11
C GLY A 117 3.07 8.78 -21.74
N LYS A 118 2.30 9.16 -20.71
CA LYS A 118 2.77 9.43 -19.34
C LYS A 118 2.08 8.52 -18.33
N VAL A 119 2.80 8.12 -17.28
CA VAL A 119 2.20 7.42 -16.13
C VAL A 119 1.36 8.44 -15.35
N GLN A 120 0.06 8.21 -15.28
CA GLN A 120 -0.92 9.08 -14.61
C GLN A 120 -1.32 8.59 -13.22
N SER A 121 -1.20 7.30 -12.97
CA SER A 121 -1.44 6.70 -11.66
C SER A 121 -0.58 5.46 -11.47
N SER A 122 -0.29 5.20 -10.21
CA SER A 122 0.39 4.00 -9.71
C SER A 122 -0.39 3.55 -8.48
N ASP A 123 -0.66 2.26 -8.37
CA ASP A 123 -1.31 1.63 -7.22
C ASP A 123 -0.62 0.30 -6.94
N PHE A 124 0.30 0.31 -5.98
CA PHE A 124 1.03 -0.85 -5.51
C PHE A 124 0.52 -1.28 -4.14
N ASP A 125 0.30 -2.57 -3.93
CA ASP A 125 0.13 -3.12 -2.58
C ASP A 125 0.46 -4.61 -2.52
N TYR A 126 0.49 -5.12 -1.30
CA TYR A 126 0.36 -6.54 -1.02
C TYR A 126 -1.09 -6.82 -0.63
N PHE A 127 -1.65 -7.91 -1.14
CA PHE A 127 -3.00 -8.35 -0.88
C PHE A 127 -2.96 -9.65 -0.10
N ASN A 128 -3.71 -9.70 0.99
CA ASN A 128 -3.85 -10.93 1.78
C ASN A 128 -4.80 -11.93 1.09
N GLN A 129 -4.94 -13.13 1.66
CA GLN A 129 -5.83 -14.19 1.16
C GLN A 129 -7.32 -13.79 1.03
N LYS A 130 -7.73 -12.68 1.65
CA LYS A 130 -9.07 -12.10 1.53
C LYS A 130 -9.14 -10.99 0.48
N HIS A 131 -8.08 -10.80 -0.30
CA HIS A 131 -7.87 -9.72 -1.26
C HIS A 131 -8.03 -8.31 -0.67
N ASN A 132 -7.63 -8.12 0.59
CA ASN A 132 -7.51 -6.80 1.18
C ASN A 132 -6.06 -6.32 1.11
N LYS A 133 -5.89 -5.03 0.80
CA LYS A 133 -4.61 -4.31 0.88
C LYS A 133 -4.01 -4.43 2.28
N ILE A 134 -2.75 -4.82 2.38
CA ILE A 134 -2.03 -4.94 3.65
C ILE A 134 -1.65 -3.55 4.16
N SER A 135 -1.36 -2.60 3.28
CA SER A 135 -1.08 -1.21 3.65
C SER A 135 -2.21 -0.55 4.43
N LYS A 136 -3.45 -1.02 4.30
CA LYS A 136 -4.63 -0.47 5.01
C LYS A 136 -4.91 -1.17 6.35
N SER A 137 -4.07 -2.13 6.74
CA SER A 137 -4.17 -2.80 8.04
C SER A 137 -3.44 -1.99 9.11
N GLU A 138 -4.19 -1.40 10.04
CA GLU A 138 -3.65 -0.68 11.20
C GLU A 138 -2.70 -1.57 12.03
N GLU A 139 -3.09 -2.84 12.25
CA GLU A 139 -2.28 -3.80 12.99
C GLU A 139 -0.92 -4.05 12.32
N TYR A 140 -0.91 -4.24 11.00
CA TYR A 140 0.33 -4.50 10.26
C TYR A 140 1.24 -3.27 10.29
N ASN A 141 0.70 -2.09 10.02
CA ASN A 141 1.46 -0.84 10.05
C ASN A 141 2.06 -0.58 11.43
N LEU A 142 1.30 -0.78 12.50
CA LEU A 142 1.82 -0.63 13.86
C LEU A 142 2.98 -1.60 14.14
N GLN A 143 2.83 -2.87 13.77
CA GLN A 143 3.87 -3.89 13.95
C GLN A 143 5.13 -3.56 13.13
N MET A 144 4.97 -3.15 11.87
CA MET A 144 6.08 -2.76 11.02
C MET A 144 6.79 -1.52 11.57
N LYS A 145 6.05 -0.48 11.97
CA LYS A 145 6.62 0.75 12.56
C LYS A 145 7.45 0.46 13.79
N GLN A 146 6.97 -0.42 14.67
CA GLN A 146 7.70 -0.84 15.87
C GLN A 146 8.99 -1.60 15.54
N ALA A 147 8.97 -2.43 14.49
CA ALA A 147 10.12 -3.25 14.11
C ALA A 147 11.18 -2.50 13.29
N THR A 148 10.76 -1.58 12.42
CA THR A 148 11.62 -1.00 11.38
C THR A 148 11.67 0.53 11.40
N GLY A 149 10.78 1.20 12.13
CA GLY A 149 10.69 2.66 12.20
C GLY A 149 9.83 3.30 11.10
N VAL A 150 9.33 2.52 10.14
CA VAL A 150 8.43 2.96 9.05
C VAL A 150 7.22 2.04 8.97
N ASP A 151 6.09 2.53 8.47
CA ASP A 151 4.91 1.70 8.18
C ASP A 151 4.74 1.54 6.66
N LEU A 152 3.92 0.58 6.26
CA LEU A 152 3.82 0.17 4.85
C LEU A 152 3.06 1.21 4.02
N GLU A 153 2.04 1.84 4.59
CA GLU A 153 1.23 2.86 3.91
C GLU A 153 2.09 4.07 3.53
N GLU A 154 2.84 4.65 4.47
CA GLU A 154 3.75 5.77 4.20
C GLU A 154 4.82 5.42 3.16
N VAL A 155 5.36 4.20 3.23
CA VAL A 155 6.37 3.71 2.28
C VAL A 155 5.79 3.64 0.87
N ILE A 156 4.61 3.05 0.69
CA ILE A 156 3.98 2.90 -0.62
C ILE A 156 3.61 4.27 -1.20
N GLU A 157 3.05 5.17 -0.38
CA GLU A 157 2.71 6.53 -0.83
C GLU A 157 3.94 7.29 -1.34
N ALA A 158 5.08 7.16 -0.65
CA ALA A 158 6.34 7.76 -1.09
C ALA A 158 6.82 7.16 -2.43
N LEU A 159 6.78 5.84 -2.56
CA LEU A 159 7.20 5.14 -3.78
C LEU A 159 6.34 5.50 -4.99
N ASP A 160 5.01 5.54 -4.83
CA ASP A 160 4.09 5.96 -5.89
C ASP A 160 4.28 7.43 -6.27
N SER A 161 4.52 8.30 -5.30
CA SER A 161 4.81 9.71 -5.57
C SER A 161 6.09 9.90 -6.38
N ASP A 162 7.18 9.23 -5.99
CA ASP A 162 8.46 9.29 -6.69
C ASP A 162 8.36 8.72 -8.10
N PHE A 163 7.64 7.60 -8.26
CA PHE A 163 7.43 6.97 -9.55
C PHE A 163 6.60 7.85 -10.50
N LEU A 164 5.57 8.54 -10.01
CA LEU A 164 4.79 9.49 -10.80
C LEU A 164 5.60 10.73 -11.19
N ALA A 165 6.53 11.16 -10.33
CA ALA A 165 7.44 12.26 -10.65
C ALA A 165 8.44 11.88 -11.74
N ASN A 166 8.99 10.66 -11.69
CA ASN A 166 9.94 10.18 -12.68
C ASN A 166 9.97 8.63 -12.78
N PRO A 167 9.18 8.02 -13.68
CA PRO A 167 9.09 6.56 -13.77
C PRO A 167 10.35 5.89 -14.36
N TYR A 168 11.30 6.69 -14.84
CA TYR A 168 12.58 6.23 -15.38
C TYR A 168 13.72 6.35 -14.37
N GLN A 169 13.47 6.95 -13.20
CA GLN A 169 14.46 7.04 -12.14
C GLN A 169 14.65 5.69 -11.46
N GLU A 170 15.86 5.47 -10.95
CA GLU A 170 16.04 4.42 -9.96
C GLU A 170 15.31 4.79 -8.67
N VAL A 171 14.60 3.82 -8.09
CA VAL A 171 13.91 3.96 -6.82
C VAL A 171 14.94 3.92 -5.69
N ASP A 172 14.91 4.93 -4.84
CA ASP A 172 15.83 5.04 -3.71
C ASP A 172 15.51 4.02 -2.60
N ALA A 173 16.54 3.65 -1.84
CA ALA A 173 16.37 2.75 -0.71
C ALA A 173 15.70 3.48 0.46
N ILE A 174 14.69 2.84 1.06
CA ILE A 174 14.03 3.30 2.27
C ILE A 174 14.47 2.40 3.43
N ALA A 175 15.14 2.99 4.41
CA ALA A 175 15.60 2.27 5.59
C ALA A 175 14.41 1.61 6.31
N GLY A 176 14.52 0.32 6.62
CA GLY A 176 13.44 -0.44 7.24
C GLY A 176 12.40 -1.02 6.27
N ALA A 177 12.48 -0.72 4.97
CA ALA A 177 11.54 -1.20 3.94
C ALA A 177 12.22 -1.73 2.66
N SER A 178 13.45 -2.22 2.76
CA SER A 178 14.22 -2.69 1.60
C SER A 178 13.49 -3.72 0.74
N GLN A 179 12.69 -4.59 1.36
CA GLN A 179 11.92 -5.61 0.64
C GLN A 179 10.84 -4.98 -0.24
N THR A 180 10.04 -4.07 0.33
CA THR A 180 9.02 -3.31 -0.38
C THR A 180 9.62 -2.53 -1.53
N VAL A 181 10.78 -1.88 -1.34
CA VAL A 181 11.48 -1.14 -2.39
C VAL A 181 11.91 -2.05 -3.55
N MET A 182 12.46 -3.24 -3.26
CA MET A 182 12.89 -4.18 -4.30
C MET A 182 11.70 -4.71 -5.12
N ASP A 183 10.62 -5.08 -4.44
CA ASP A 183 9.40 -5.59 -5.06
C ASP A 183 8.70 -4.50 -5.91
N TYR A 184 8.66 -3.27 -5.40
CA TYR A 184 8.18 -2.11 -6.13
C TYR A 184 9.00 -1.87 -7.40
N LYS A 185 10.34 -1.80 -7.28
CA LYS A 185 11.24 -1.62 -8.42
C LYS A 185 11.05 -2.71 -9.47
N GLY A 186 10.94 -3.97 -9.06
CA GLY A 186 10.73 -5.10 -9.97
C GLY A 186 9.41 -4.99 -10.73
N SER A 187 8.31 -4.77 -10.01
CA SER A 187 6.98 -4.64 -10.61
C SER A 187 6.84 -3.39 -11.49
N ALA A 188 7.38 -2.25 -11.08
CA ALA A 188 7.41 -1.03 -11.89
C ALA A 188 8.16 -1.25 -13.22
N GLN A 189 9.31 -1.91 -13.19
CA GLN A 189 10.08 -2.22 -14.41
C GLN A 189 9.31 -3.13 -15.37
N VAL A 190 8.61 -4.15 -14.84
CA VAL A 190 7.73 -5.04 -15.62
C VAL A 190 6.62 -4.24 -16.30
N LEU A 191 5.96 -3.38 -15.54
CA LEU A 191 4.85 -2.55 -16.00
C LEU A 191 5.30 -1.54 -17.05
N MET A 192 6.44 -0.89 -16.86
CA MET A 192 7.05 0.02 -17.82
C MET A 192 7.38 -0.68 -19.14
N ALA A 193 7.94 -1.90 -19.06
CA ALA A 193 8.22 -2.71 -20.24
C ALA A 193 6.92 -3.12 -20.96
N ALA A 194 5.89 -3.53 -20.23
CA ALA A 194 4.57 -3.84 -20.79
C ALA A 194 3.94 -2.61 -21.47
N ALA A 195 4.01 -1.45 -20.83
CA ALA A 195 3.54 -0.18 -21.37
C ALA A 195 4.26 0.24 -22.65
N SER A 196 5.57 0.02 -22.74
CA SER A 196 6.33 0.29 -23.98
C SER A 196 5.87 -0.59 -25.16
N ARG A 197 5.39 -1.80 -24.87
CA ARG A 197 4.87 -2.77 -25.85
C ARG A 197 3.37 -2.61 -26.12
N GLY A 198 2.63 -1.91 -25.25
CA GLY A 198 1.16 -1.89 -25.27
C GLY A 198 0.52 -3.20 -24.81
N ASP A 199 1.25 -4.01 -24.04
CA ASP A 199 0.80 -5.32 -23.56
C ASP A 199 0.02 -5.16 -22.26
N GLN A 200 -1.31 -5.11 -22.36
CA GLN A 200 -2.20 -4.94 -21.19
C GLN A 200 -2.59 -6.25 -20.51
N SER A 201 -1.95 -7.38 -20.87
CA SER A 201 -2.13 -8.63 -20.12
C SER A 201 -1.52 -8.51 -18.72
N VAL A 202 -2.06 -9.25 -17.76
CA VAL A 202 -1.52 -9.28 -16.39
C VAL A 202 -0.14 -9.92 -16.44
N GLN A 203 0.88 -9.18 -16.03
CA GLN A 203 2.26 -9.64 -16.04
C GLN A 203 2.58 -10.37 -14.73
N LYS A 204 3.20 -11.54 -14.82
CA LYS A 204 3.66 -12.25 -13.63
C LYS A 204 4.99 -11.69 -13.14
N VAL A 205 5.08 -11.41 -11.84
CA VAL A 205 6.31 -10.92 -11.19
C VAL A 205 6.77 -11.85 -10.09
N SER A 206 8.09 -11.99 -9.95
CA SER A 206 8.71 -12.72 -8.84
C SER A 206 9.04 -11.74 -7.72
N ILE A 207 8.55 -12.02 -6.52
CA ILE A 207 8.90 -11.28 -5.29
C ILE A 207 10.06 -11.97 -4.57
N SER A 208 10.87 -11.20 -3.85
CA SER A 208 12.14 -11.72 -3.32
C SER A 208 11.97 -12.86 -2.29
N SER A 209 10.82 -12.95 -1.62
CA SER A 209 10.50 -14.02 -0.64
C SER A 209 10.39 -15.42 -1.25
N GLN A 210 10.49 -15.57 -2.56
CA GLN A 210 10.38 -16.85 -3.29
C GLN A 210 11.73 -17.46 -3.69
N LYS A 211 12.85 -16.92 -3.20
CA LYS A 211 14.20 -17.29 -3.65
C LYS A 211 15.05 -17.95 -2.57
#